data_AF-A0A3L7DVE9-F1
#
_entry.id   AF-A0A3L7DVE9-F1
#
_cell.length_a   1.000
_cell.length_b   1.000
_cell.length_c   1.000
_cell.angle_alpha   90.00
_cell.angle_beta   90.00
_cell.angle_gamma   90.00
#
_symmetry.space_group_name_H-M   'P 1'
#
loop_
_entity.id
_entity.type
_entity.pdbx_description
1 polymer ?
#
loop_
_entity_poly.entity_id
_entity_poly.type
_entity_poly.pdbx_seq_one_letter_code
_entity_poly.pdbx_strand_id
1 'polypeptide(L)'
;MKYMESDKPTRGISLPGRMATFALLLLGLTVNGPAWASHPYQKWADELGIDLNVSYDGTRVMEFEGGTIEATERRAPGKMYTETHVQGMSSAVILREDLGKSYLVMNSLGFYKEDTLEGGMLQAANGMEFSRIEKMGREPILGFPSTKYQTRFKDNDGKGAGFIWVTDDGIPIKLDMIYSNRDAKGMRIGMEFTELNIRPQDPSVFELPAGLKPMSLGGFGSMMKLPGSAPAANTQAAPATAGNSGASSAQEACLKEAAAKAAAQRDAQEKKNSFGRLMGAVARTASRFGVGSDIQEITRGLYDANATADDVQVVADELGISTDDVERCREAN
;
A
#
# COMPACT_ATOMS: atom_id res chain seq x y z
N MET A 1 -20.63 -19.88 49.44
CA MET A 1 -21.00 -19.60 48.03
C MET A 1 -19.87 -18.74 47.47
N LYS A 2 -18.80 -19.27 46.85
CA LYS A 2 -18.72 -19.93 45.53
C LYS A 2 -19.55 -19.21 44.47
N TYR A 3 -18.88 -18.33 43.74
CA TYR A 3 -19.07 -18.16 42.30
C TYR A 3 -17.67 -18.04 41.66
N MET A 4 -17.26 -19.13 41.03
CA MET A 4 -16.26 -19.16 39.95
C MET A 4 -17.06 -19.01 38.65
N GLU A 5 -16.65 -18.13 37.75
CA GLU A 5 -16.80 -18.18 36.27
C GLU A 5 -16.36 -16.79 35.76
N SER A 6 -15.55 -16.57 34.72
CA SER A 6 -14.99 -17.40 33.67
C SER A 6 -13.84 -16.59 33.07
N ASP A 7 -12.61 -17.08 33.12
CA ASP A 7 -11.52 -16.58 32.28
C ASP A 7 -11.84 -16.98 30.84
N LYS A 8 -12.30 -16.02 30.03
CA LYS A 8 -12.26 -16.18 28.57
C LYS A 8 -10.87 -15.79 28.09
N PRO A 9 -10.17 -16.65 27.33
CA PRO A 9 -8.93 -16.24 26.70
C PRO A 9 -9.24 -15.13 25.70
N THR A 10 -8.64 -13.96 25.94
CA THR A 10 -8.52 -12.88 24.97
C THR A 10 -7.91 -13.46 23.71
N ARG A 11 -8.73 -13.65 22.67
CA ARG A 11 -8.25 -13.91 21.32
C ARG A 11 -7.32 -12.76 20.96
N GLY A 12 -6.04 -13.10 20.73
CA GLY A 12 -5.04 -12.15 20.28
C GLY A 12 -5.58 -11.41 19.05
N ILE A 13 -5.50 -10.09 19.10
CA ILE A 13 -5.82 -9.20 17.99
C ILE A 13 -4.75 -9.46 16.92
N SER A 14 -4.95 -10.45 16.06
CA SER A 14 -4.21 -10.55 14.80
C SER A 14 -4.87 -9.58 13.83
N LEU A 15 -4.39 -8.33 13.81
CA LEU A 15 -4.58 -7.52 12.61
C LEU A 15 -3.96 -8.31 11.46
N PRO A 16 -4.71 -8.69 10.40
CA PRO A 16 -4.06 -9.15 9.19
C PRO A 16 -3.11 -8.03 8.76
N GLY A 17 -1.81 -8.35 8.62
CA GLY A 17 -0.70 -7.39 8.52
C GLY A 17 -0.76 -6.39 7.36
N ARG A 18 -1.86 -6.36 6.59
CA ARG A 18 -2.16 -5.44 5.49
C ARG A 18 -3.13 -4.32 5.85
N MET A 19 -3.83 -4.40 6.99
CA MET A 19 -4.80 -3.37 7.43
C MET A 19 -4.13 -2.12 8.03
N ALA A 20 -2.90 -2.23 8.56
CA ALA A 20 -2.17 -1.09 9.12
C ALA A 20 -1.79 -0.04 8.06
N THR A 21 -1.86 -0.39 6.77
CA THR A 21 -1.49 0.48 5.65
C THR A 21 -2.60 1.44 5.23
N PHE A 22 -3.87 1.13 5.54
CA PHE A 22 -5.03 1.91 5.08
C PHE A 22 -5.18 3.28 5.77
N ALA A 23 -4.59 3.45 6.95
CA ALA A 23 -4.80 4.62 7.81
C ALA A 23 -3.79 5.76 7.53
N LEU A 24 -2.68 5.46 6.85
CA LEU A 24 -1.70 6.47 6.42
C LEU A 24 -2.16 7.30 5.21
N LEU A 25 -3.36 7.01 4.67
CA LEU A 25 -3.74 7.51 3.36
C LEU A 25 -4.11 9.00 3.26
N LEU A 26 -4.42 9.61 4.40
CA LEU A 26 -4.63 11.06 4.51
C LEU A 26 -3.41 11.81 5.07
N LEU A 27 -2.33 11.06 5.36
CA LEU A 27 -1.10 11.49 6.02
C LEU A 27 0.07 11.52 5.01
N GLY A 28 -0.23 11.90 3.76
CA GLY A 28 0.74 12.26 2.71
C GLY A 28 1.07 11.16 1.73
N LEU A 29 0.54 11.23 0.49
CA LEU A 29 0.71 10.18 -0.52
C LEU A 29 0.55 10.62 -1.98
N THR A 30 1.44 10.13 -2.85
CA THR A 30 1.25 9.95 -4.30
C THR A 30 2.07 8.79 -4.88
N VAL A 31 1.57 8.13 -5.93
CA VAL A 31 2.27 7.05 -6.66
C VAL A 31 2.59 7.48 -8.09
N ASN A 32 3.81 7.17 -8.53
CA ASN A 32 4.40 7.04 -9.89
C ASN A 32 4.38 8.20 -10.91
N GLY A 33 5.59 8.71 -11.24
CA GLY A 33 5.94 9.22 -12.58
C GLY A 33 6.57 10.63 -12.67
N PRO A 34 7.45 10.88 -13.67
CA PRO A 34 8.32 12.05 -13.73
C PRO A 34 7.57 13.37 -14.00
N ALA A 35 8.26 14.48 -13.67
CA ALA A 35 7.83 15.87 -13.47
C ALA A 35 6.96 16.61 -14.53
N TRP A 36 6.32 15.90 -15.48
CA TRP A 36 5.39 16.46 -16.45
C TRP A 36 3.97 15.86 -16.40
N ALA A 37 3.73 14.87 -15.54
CA ALA A 37 2.39 14.35 -15.28
C ALA A 37 1.79 15.02 -14.04
N SER A 38 0.72 15.79 -14.24
CA SER A 38 -0.17 16.23 -13.16
C SER A 38 -0.56 15.03 -12.29
N HIS A 39 -0.10 15.02 -11.04
CA HIS A 39 -0.25 13.90 -10.11
C HIS A 39 -1.73 13.55 -9.87
N PRO A 40 -2.14 12.27 -9.86
CA PRO A 40 -3.52 11.86 -9.58
C PRO A 40 -4.05 12.43 -8.26
N TYR A 41 -3.17 12.59 -7.27
CA TYR A 41 -3.48 13.22 -5.99
C TYR A 41 -3.57 14.74 -6.07
N GLN A 42 -2.70 15.42 -6.81
CA GLN A 42 -2.81 16.88 -6.96
C GLN A 42 -4.17 17.22 -7.54
N LYS A 43 -4.61 16.46 -8.55
CA LYS A 43 -5.95 16.57 -9.10
C LYS A 43 -7.04 16.37 -8.03
N TRP A 44 -6.92 15.35 -7.19
CA TRP A 44 -7.88 15.08 -6.11
C TRP A 44 -7.86 16.15 -5.01
N ALA A 45 -6.68 16.60 -4.61
CA ALA A 45 -6.47 17.66 -3.65
C ALA A 45 -7.09 18.96 -4.18
N ASP A 46 -6.84 19.30 -5.44
CA ASP A 46 -7.46 20.42 -6.12
C ASP A 46 -8.99 20.28 -6.17
N GLU A 47 -9.51 19.08 -6.49
CA GLU A 47 -10.96 18.80 -6.53
C GLU A 47 -11.64 18.91 -5.15
N LEU A 48 -10.94 18.57 -4.07
CA LEU A 48 -11.43 18.70 -2.69
C LEU A 48 -11.14 20.06 -2.05
N GLY A 49 -10.30 20.88 -2.68
CA GLY A 49 -9.79 22.13 -2.11
C GLY A 49 -8.83 21.91 -0.95
N ILE A 50 -8.02 20.84 -1.00
CA ILE A 50 -6.98 20.57 -0.01
C ILE A 50 -5.76 21.43 -0.32
N ASP A 51 -5.28 22.16 0.68
CA ASP A 51 -4.06 22.97 0.57
C ASP A 51 -2.90 22.28 1.28
N LEU A 52 -1.95 21.80 0.47
CA LEU A 52 -0.76 21.08 0.96
C LEU A 52 0.26 22.00 1.62
N ASN A 53 0.10 23.32 1.51
CA ASN A 53 1.02 24.32 2.06
C ASN A 53 0.57 24.85 3.43
N VAL A 54 -0.60 24.47 3.92
CA VAL A 54 -1.05 24.92 5.24
C VAL A 54 -0.25 24.21 6.34
N SER A 55 0.25 25.01 7.29
CA SER A 55 0.93 24.51 8.47
C SER A 55 -0.05 24.25 9.60
N TYR A 56 -0.02 23.03 10.14
CA TYR A 56 -0.85 22.65 11.27
C TYR A 56 -0.24 21.49 12.05
N ASP A 57 -0.75 21.29 13.26
CA ASP A 57 -0.56 20.08 14.05
C ASP A 57 -1.87 19.63 14.68
N GLY A 58 -1.95 18.36 15.03
CA GLY A 58 -3.13 17.82 15.68
C GLY A 58 -2.99 16.37 16.07
N THR A 59 -3.99 15.91 16.81
CA THR A 59 -4.17 14.50 17.13
C THR A 59 -5.37 13.98 16.35
N ARG A 60 -5.19 12.83 15.71
CA ARG A 60 -6.19 12.20 14.87
C ARG A 60 -6.46 10.80 15.39
N VAL A 61 -7.72 10.45 15.53
CA VAL A 61 -8.16 9.10 15.88
C VAL A 61 -8.61 8.41 14.60
N MET A 62 -8.10 7.20 14.40
CA MET A 62 -8.47 6.30 13.31
C MET A 62 -9.23 5.12 13.90
N GLU A 63 -10.47 4.95 13.47
CA GLU A 63 -11.36 3.89 13.94
C GLU A 63 -11.57 2.85 12.83
N PHE A 64 -11.43 1.58 13.18
CA PHE A 64 -11.73 0.45 12.32
C PHE A 64 -12.29 -0.70 13.17
N GLU A 65 -12.79 -1.76 12.54
CA GLU A 65 -13.46 -2.87 13.24
C GLU A 65 -12.61 -3.53 14.34
N GLY A 66 -11.28 -3.47 14.21
CA GLY A 66 -10.30 -4.03 15.14
C GLY A 66 -9.83 -3.11 16.27
N GLY A 67 -10.29 -1.85 16.32
CA GLY A 67 -9.93 -0.91 17.37
C GLY A 67 -9.70 0.51 16.90
N THR A 68 -9.07 1.30 17.75
CA THR A 68 -8.70 2.69 17.48
C THR A 68 -7.20 2.87 17.52
N ILE A 69 -6.68 3.72 16.65
CA ILE A 69 -5.28 4.14 16.62
C ILE A 69 -5.24 5.65 16.71
N GLU A 70 -4.45 6.17 17.63
CA GLU A 70 -4.14 7.60 17.70
C GLU A 70 -2.88 7.89 16.88
N ALA A 71 -2.97 8.95 16.08
CA ALA A 71 -1.87 9.51 15.31
C ALA A 71 -1.67 10.98 15.67
N THR A 72 -0.43 11.36 15.97
CA THR A 72 -0.02 12.77 15.98
C THR A 72 0.40 13.16 14.57
N GLU A 73 -0.21 14.19 14.03
CA GLU A 73 0.07 14.71 12.69
C GLU A 73 0.64 16.12 12.80
N ARG A 74 1.68 16.42 12.02
CA ARG A 74 2.22 17.77 11.83
C ARG A 74 2.51 17.98 10.35
N ARG A 75 2.17 19.16 9.84
CA ARG A 75 2.41 19.54 8.45
C ARG A 75 2.98 20.95 8.37
N ALA A 76 3.88 21.14 7.42
CA ALA A 76 4.34 22.43 6.92
C ALA A 76 4.52 22.32 5.39
N PRO A 77 4.69 23.44 4.65
CA PRO A 77 4.96 23.37 3.22
C PRO A 77 6.09 22.37 2.86
N GLY A 78 5.72 21.36 2.07
CA GLY A 78 6.60 20.28 1.62
C GLY A 78 7.13 19.35 2.72
N LYS A 79 6.54 19.36 3.91
CA LYS A 79 6.98 18.56 5.06
C LYS A 79 5.81 17.95 5.81
N MET A 80 5.94 16.70 6.19
CA MET A 80 4.96 16.02 7.03
C MET A 80 5.63 15.13 8.05
N TYR A 81 5.01 15.07 9.23
CA TYR A 81 5.35 14.15 10.30
C TYR A 81 4.05 13.49 10.76
N THR A 82 4.05 12.17 10.81
CA THR A 82 2.93 11.39 11.35
C THR A 82 3.48 10.36 12.30
N GLU A 83 3.01 10.34 13.54
CA GLU A 83 3.42 9.36 14.54
C GLU A 83 2.23 8.59 15.06
N THR A 84 2.28 7.28 14.97
CA THR A 84 1.24 6.37 15.46
C THR A 84 1.75 5.58 16.65
N HIS A 85 0.89 5.42 17.65
CA HIS A 85 1.17 4.57 18.80
C HIS A 85 0.32 3.30 18.74
N VAL A 86 0.95 2.15 18.58
CA VAL A 86 0.26 0.85 18.49
C VAL A 86 0.92 -0.13 19.45
N GLN A 87 0.13 -0.67 20.39
CA GLN A 87 0.59 -1.69 21.36
C GLN A 87 1.87 -1.30 22.13
N GLY A 88 2.01 -0.02 22.51
CA GLY A 88 3.19 0.50 23.23
C GLY A 88 4.42 0.72 22.35
N MET A 89 4.31 0.50 21.03
CA MET A 89 5.33 0.86 20.06
C MET A 89 4.93 2.15 19.36
N SER A 90 5.87 3.10 19.26
CA SER A 90 5.73 4.29 18.42
C SER A 90 6.47 4.07 17.11
N SER A 91 5.78 4.36 16.00
CA SER A 91 6.40 4.54 14.69
C SER A 91 6.00 5.89 14.12
N ALA A 92 6.98 6.61 13.59
CA ALA A 92 6.74 7.86 12.88
C ALA A 92 7.12 7.74 11.41
N VAL A 93 6.40 8.44 10.55
CA VAL A 93 6.72 8.67 9.16
C VAL A 93 7.01 10.14 8.98
N ILE A 94 8.16 10.45 8.40
CA ILE A 94 8.56 11.81 8.03
C ILE A 94 8.64 11.88 6.52
N LEU A 95 7.83 12.74 5.90
CA LEU A 95 7.88 13.01 4.48
C LEU A 95 8.54 14.36 4.25
N ARG A 96 9.57 14.37 3.40
CA ARG A 96 10.34 15.54 3.02
C ARG A 96 10.24 15.72 1.52
N GLU A 97 9.12 16.31 1.09
CA GLU A 97 8.86 16.60 -0.32
C GLU A 97 9.90 17.56 -0.88
N ASP A 98 10.34 18.51 -0.04
CA ASP A 98 11.45 19.43 -0.33
C ASP A 98 12.79 18.73 -0.62
N LEU A 99 12.98 17.50 -0.11
CA LEU A 99 14.18 16.69 -0.32
C LEU A 99 13.95 15.48 -1.25
N GLY A 100 12.70 15.19 -1.63
CA GLY A 100 12.35 13.96 -2.33
C GLY A 100 12.59 12.69 -1.51
N LYS A 101 12.50 12.77 -0.17
CA LYS A 101 12.77 11.65 0.75
C LYS A 101 11.59 11.31 1.65
N SER A 102 11.57 10.07 2.11
CA SER A 102 10.72 9.63 3.21
C SER A 102 11.55 8.87 4.26
N TYR A 103 11.10 8.93 5.50
CA TYR A 103 11.72 8.23 6.62
C TYR A 103 10.66 7.48 7.40
N LEU A 104 10.86 6.17 7.58
CA LEU A 104 10.15 5.39 8.59
C LEU A 104 11.03 5.34 9.84
N VAL A 105 10.56 5.92 10.92
CA VAL A 105 11.27 6.09 12.18
C VAL A 105 10.66 5.17 13.24
N MET A 106 11.49 4.33 13.84
CA MET A 106 11.10 3.44 14.94
C MET A 106 11.83 3.88 16.20
N ASN A 107 11.35 4.96 16.80
CA ASN A 107 12.03 5.63 17.92
C ASN A 107 12.32 4.68 19.09
N SER A 108 11.37 3.82 19.44
CA SER A 108 11.53 2.85 20.53
C SER A 108 12.63 1.81 20.26
N LEU A 109 12.94 1.55 18.98
CA LEU A 109 13.98 0.61 18.57
C LEU A 109 15.32 1.33 18.27
N GLY A 110 15.33 2.66 18.16
CA GLY A 110 16.53 3.43 17.86
C GLY A 110 16.99 3.32 16.41
N PHE A 111 16.09 3.01 15.47
CA PHE A 111 16.40 2.87 14.05
C PHE A 111 15.49 3.72 13.17
N TYR A 112 15.94 3.99 11.94
CA TYR A 112 15.12 4.53 10.86
C TYR A 112 15.40 3.82 9.54
N LYS A 113 14.43 3.78 8.63
CA LYS A 113 14.61 3.42 7.23
C LYS A 113 14.42 4.68 6.40
N GLU A 114 15.42 5.04 5.60
CA GLU A 114 15.28 6.05 4.54
C GLU A 114 14.73 5.37 3.28
N ASP A 115 13.81 6.04 2.59
CA ASP A 115 13.32 5.64 1.28
C ASP A 115 13.18 6.89 0.39
N THR A 116 12.93 6.67 -0.89
CA THR A 116 12.51 7.73 -1.81
C THR A 116 11.14 8.27 -1.38
N LEU A 117 10.82 9.52 -1.72
CA LEU A 117 9.47 10.04 -1.52
C LEU A 117 8.45 9.16 -2.25
N GLU A 118 8.72 8.82 -3.52
CA GLU A 118 7.87 7.96 -4.34
C GLU A 118 7.67 6.57 -3.72
N GLY A 119 8.75 5.92 -3.24
CA GLY A 119 8.67 4.62 -2.58
C GLY A 119 7.88 4.66 -1.26
N GLY A 120 8.13 5.67 -0.42
CA GLY A 120 7.39 5.86 0.82
C GLY A 120 5.91 6.14 0.57
N MET A 121 5.60 6.90 -0.47
CA MET A 121 4.23 7.21 -0.84
C MET A 121 3.52 6.02 -1.52
N LEU A 122 4.18 5.27 -2.40
CA LEU A 122 3.65 4.03 -2.99
C LEU A 122 3.28 3.03 -1.88
N GLN A 123 4.16 2.88 -0.90
CA GLN A 123 3.96 1.97 0.22
C GLN A 123 2.70 2.33 1.02
N ALA A 124 2.37 3.60 1.17
CA ALA A 124 1.22 4.01 1.96
C ALA A 124 -0.07 4.22 1.14
N ALA A 125 0.00 4.34 -0.20
CA ALA A 125 -1.16 4.55 -1.06
C ALA A 125 -1.83 3.27 -1.57
N ASN A 126 -1.13 2.14 -1.56
CA ASN A 126 -1.62 0.83 -2.02
C ASN A 126 -2.45 0.85 -3.34
N GLY A 127 -2.15 1.75 -4.27
CA GLY A 127 -2.83 1.84 -5.57
C GLY A 127 -4.28 2.33 -5.55
N MET A 128 -4.71 3.12 -4.57
CA MET A 128 -6.09 3.64 -4.53
C MET A 128 -6.36 4.69 -5.62
N GLU A 129 -7.52 4.56 -6.27
CA GLU A 129 -8.05 5.48 -7.28
C GLU A 129 -9.40 6.06 -6.85
N PHE A 130 -9.52 7.39 -6.81
CA PHE A 130 -10.78 8.09 -6.56
C PHE A 130 -11.53 8.33 -7.87
N SER A 131 -12.81 7.96 -7.91
CA SER A 131 -13.61 7.97 -9.15
C SER A 131 -14.76 8.97 -9.14
N ARG A 132 -15.17 9.48 -7.98
CA ARG A 132 -16.26 10.45 -7.87
C ARG A 132 -16.13 11.28 -6.61
N ILE A 133 -16.25 12.59 -6.75
CA ILE A 133 -16.24 13.57 -5.67
C ILE A 133 -17.44 14.49 -5.86
N GLU A 134 -18.37 14.48 -4.91
CA GLU A 134 -19.56 15.34 -4.95
C GLU A 134 -19.64 16.19 -3.70
N LYS A 135 -19.81 17.50 -3.86
CA LYS A 135 -20.00 18.43 -2.75
C LYS A 135 -21.40 18.26 -2.17
N MET A 136 -21.49 17.87 -0.91
CA MET A 136 -22.74 17.53 -0.22
C MET A 136 -23.30 18.67 0.63
N GLY A 137 -22.43 19.59 1.06
CA GLY A 137 -22.83 20.70 1.91
C GLY A 137 -21.69 21.22 2.76
N ARG A 138 -22.02 22.09 3.71
CA ARG A 138 -21.07 22.66 4.66
C ARG A 138 -21.54 22.41 6.08
N GLU A 139 -20.63 22.00 6.94
CA GLU A 139 -20.85 21.85 8.38
C GLU A 139 -19.54 22.10 9.14
N PRO A 140 -19.58 22.68 10.35
CA PRO A 140 -18.38 22.85 11.16
C PRO A 140 -17.97 21.51 11.79
N ILE A 141 -16.68 21.18 11.74
CA ILE A 141 -16.07 20.06 12.47
C ILE A 141 -15.02 20.65 13.40
N LEU A 142 -15.06 20.33 14.70
CA LEU A 142 -14.19 20.95 15.72
C LEU A 142 -14.18 22.49 15.70
N GLY A 143 -15.27 23.12 15.30
CA GLY A 143 -15.36 24.58 15.16
C GLY A 143 -14.76 25.14 13.85
N PHE A 144 -14.12 24.32 13.02
CA PHE A 144 -13.62 24.71 11.71
C PHE A 144 -14.71 24.57 10.65
N PRO A 145 -15.09 25.65 9.94
CA PRO A 145 -15.99 25.57 8.80
C PRO A 145 -15.44 24.58 7.78
N SER A 146 -16.24 23.55 7.46
CA SER A 146 -15.79 22.47 6.59
C SER A 146 -16.81 22.19 5.49
N THR A 147 -16.30 21.78 4.32
CA THR A 147 -17.10 21.29 3.22
C THR A 147 -17.10 19.76 3.25
N LYS A 148 -18.30 19.17 3.23
CA LYS A 148 -18.48 17.72 3.12
C LYS A 148 -18.52 17.30 1.67
N TYR A 149 -17.73 16.30 1.33
CA TYR A 149 -17.68 15.67 0.02
C TYR A 149 -18.07 14.21 0.15
N GLN A 150 -18.91 13.70 -0.75
CA GLN A 150 -19.10 12.28 -0.94
C GLN A 150 -18.05 11.78 -1.91
N THR A 151 -17.34 10.71 -1.54
CA THR A 151 -16.29 10.13 -2.37
C THR A 151 -16.53 8.65 -2.63
N ARG A 152 -16.04 8.18 -3.78
CA ARG A 152 -15.91 6.75 -4.11
C ARG A 152 -14.49 6.48 -4.54
N PHE A 153 -13.94 5.36 -4.06
CA PHE A 153 -12.62 4.91 -4.43
C PHE A 153 -12.62 3.41 -4.72
N LYS A 154 -11.61 2.98 -5.46
CA LYS A 154 -11.33 1.60 -5.78
C LYS A 154 -9.82 1.39 -5.67
N ASP A 155 -9.40 0.23 -5.17
CA ASP A 155 -8.02 -0.22 -5.25
C ASP A 155 -7.97 -1.57 -5.98
N ASN A 156 -6.83 -2.25 -5.90
CA ASN A 156 -6.65 -3.56 -6.55
C ASN A 156 -7.51 -4.66 -5.91
N ASP A 157 -7.87 -4.51 -4.64
CA ASP A 157 -8.49 -5.55 -3.82
C ASP A 157 -10.00 -5.34 -3.63
N GLY A 158 -10.47 -4.10 -3.75
CA GLY A 158 -11.79 -3.71 -3.32
C GLY A 158 -12.21 -2.30 -3.71
N LYS A 159 -13.30 -1.86 -3.11
CA LYS A 159 -13.91 -0.55 -3.35
C LYS A 159 -14.47 0.02 -2.07
N GLY A 160 -14.50 1.33 -2.00
CA GLY A 160 -15.14 2.03 -0.90
C GLY A 160 -15.90 3.26 -1.32
N ALA A 161 -16.75 3.70 -0.43
CA ALA A 161 -17.50 4.95 -0.57
C ALA A 161 -17.69 5.56 0.81
N GLY A 162 -17.74 6.88 0.87
CA GLY A 162 -17.92 7.57 2.13
C GLY A 162 -17.93 9.06 1.99
N PHE A 163 -17.55 9.72 3.07
CA PHE A 163 -17.50 11.16 3.17
C PHE A 163 -16.13 11.62 3.63
N ILE A 164 -15.70 12.76 3.10
CA ILE A 164 -14.52 13.49 3.53
C ILE A 164 -14.95 14.92 3.83
N TRP A 165 -14.50 15.45 4.96
CA TRP A 165 -14.69 16.84 5.33
C TRP A 165 -13.35 17.56 5.22
N VAL A 166 -13.35 18.69 4.51
CA VAL A 166 -12.16 19.53 4.34
C VAL A 166 -12.49 20.92 4.86
N THR A 167 -11.63 21.48 5.72
CA THR A 167 -11.79 22.83 6.25
C THR A 167 -11.66 23.87 5.12
N ASP A 168 -12.09 25.11 5.40
CA ASP A 168 -11.85 26.23 4.46
C ASP A 168 -10.34 26.52 4.25
N ASP A 169 -9.49 26.16 5.21
CA ASP A 169 -8.03 26.19 5.09
C ASP A 169 -7.47 24.98 4.32
N GLY A 170 -8.32 24.12 3.76
CA GLY A 170 -7.90 22.98 2.95
C GLY A 170 -7.32 21.81 3.74
N ILE A 171 -7.71 21.63 5.01
CA ILE A 171 -7.24 20.52 5.84
C ILE A 171 -8.31 19.41 5.87
N PRO A 172 -7.99 18.15 5.50
CA PRO A 172 -8.92 17.02 5.63
C PRO A 172 -9.16 16.70 7.11
N ILE A 173 -10.23 17.23 7.68
CA ILE A 173 -10.47 17.18 9.12
C ILE A 173 -11.16 15.89 9.58
N LYS A 174 -11.96 15.28 8.70
CA LYS A 174 -12.71 14.05 8.99
C LYS A 174 -12.88 13.20 7.74
N LEU A 175 -12.93 11.89 7.92
CA LEU A 175 -13.27 10.89 6.93
C LEU A 175 -14.14 9.81 7.59
N ASP A 176 -15.16 9.36 6.88
CA ASP A 176 -16.03 8.27 7.29
C ASP A 176 -16.38 7.44 6.05
N MET A 177 -15.81 6.25 5.97
CA MET A 177 -15.86 5.40 4.79
C MET A 177 -16.33 3.99 5.09
N ILE A 178 -16.99 3.39 4.12
CA ILE A 178 -17.29 1.97 4.07
C ILE A 178 -16.47 1.37 2.95
N TYR A 179 -15.61 0.41 3.28
CA TYR A 179 -14.78 -0.35 2.36
C TYR A 179 -15.26 -1.81 2.26
N SER A 180 -15.06 -2.42 1.10
CA SER A 180 -15.37 -3.83 0.87
C SER A 180 -14.40 -4.42 -0.14
N ASN A 181 -13.87 -5.60 0.17
CA ASN A 181 -13.03 -6.41 -0.72
C ASN A 181 -13.54 -7.87 -0.75
N ARG A 182 -12.72 -8.81 -1.24
CA ARG A 182 -13.06 -10.24 -1.31
C ARG A 182 -13.27 -10.85 0.09
N ASP A 183 -12.50 -10.42 1.08
CA ASP A 183 -12.43 -11.04 2.41
C ASP A 183 -13.37 -10.40 3.43
N ALA A 184 -13.68 -9.11 3.27
CA ALA A 184 -14.46 -8.34 4.21
C ALA A 184 -15.40 -7.37 3.51
N LYS A 185 -16.65 -7.32 3.98
CA LYS A 185 -17.72 -6.50 3.41
C LYS A 185 -18.22 -5.49 4.43
N GLY A 186 -18.38 -4.25 3.98
CA GLY A 186 -18.99 -3.20 4.78
C GLY A 186 -18.13 -2.69 5.93
N MET A 187 -16.81 -2.86 5.88
CA MET A 187 -15.91 -2.40 6.94
C MET A 187 -15.94 -0.88 7.02
N ARG A 188 -16.28 -0.35 8.19
CA ARG A 188 -16.24 1.09 8.43
C ARG A 188 -14.84 1.52 8.84
N ILE A 189 -14.36 2.58 8.20
CA ILE A 189 -13.10 3.26 8.49
C ILE A 189 -13.46 4.70 8.83
N GLY A 190 -13.28 5.06 10.10
CA GLY A 190 -13.44 6.43 10.60
C GLY A 190 -12.07 7.07 10.81
N MET A 191 -11.97 8.36 10.55
CA MET A 191 -10.77 9.12 10.83
C MET A 191 -11.16 10.56 11.12
N GLU A 192 -10.79 11.10 12.28
CA GLU A 192 -11.19 12.44 12.69
C GLU A 192 -10.10 13.05 13.57
N PHE A 193 -9.81 14.34 13.36
CA PHE A 193 -9.02 15.07 14.35
C PHE A 193 -9.82 15.19 15.65
N THR A 194 -9.18 14.91 16.77
CA THR A 194 -9.68 15.28 18.10
C THR A 194 -9.18 16.65 18.52
N GLU A 195 -8.05 17.09 17.95
CA GLU A 195 -7.46 18.40 18.13
C GLU A 195 -6.81 18.84 16.81
N LEU A 196 -7.02 20.10 16.41
CA LEU A 196 -6.38 20.71 15.24
C LEU A 196 -5.94 22.14 15.57
N ASN A 197 -4.65 22.42 15.37
CA ASN A 197 -4.03 23.72 15.61
C ASN A 197 -3.38 24.21 14.31
N ILE A 198 -3.96 25.24 13.69
CA ILE A 198 -3.41 25.85 12.47
C ILE A 198 -2.38 26.91 12.89
N ARG A 199 -1.09 26.59 12.70
CA ARG A 199 0.04 27.44 13.11
C ARG A 199 1.34 27.00 12.44
N PRO A 200 2.35 27.88 12.36
CA PRO A 200 3.69 27.50 11.94
C PRO A 200 4.25 26.37 12.80
N GLN A 201 4.92 25.42 12.16
CA GLN A 201 5.55 24.27 12.82
C GLN A 201 7.05 24.51 13.02
N ASP A 202 7.60 23.98 14.11
CA ASP A 202 9.05 23.94 14.33
C ASP A 202 9.70 23.03 13.30
N PRO A 203 10.65 23.50 12.48
CA PRO A 203 11.30 22.68 11.45
C PRO A 203 11.92 21.39 11.99
N SER A 204 12.37 21.37 13.24
CA SER A 204 13.06 20.22 13.85
C SER A 204 12.17 18.98 13.99
N VAL A 205 10.84 19.13 14.01
CA VAL A 205 9.92 17.97 14.07
C VAL A 205 9.92 17.16 12.78
N PHE A 206 10.44 17.72 11.69
CA PHE A 206 10.54 17.07 10.38
C PHE A 206 11.97 16.57 10.08
N GLU A 207 12.84 16.58 11.08
CA GLU A 207 14.19 16.05 10.99
C GLU A 207 14.28 14.70 11.71
N LEU A 208 15.21 13.86 11.28
CA LEU A 208 15.49 12.61 12.00
C LEU A 208 16.00 12.92 13.41
N PRO A 209 15.43 12.29 14.46
CA PRO A 209 15.96 12.39 15.80
C PRO A 209 17.44 11.96 15.86
N ALA A 210 18.22 12.66 16.69
CA ALA A 210 19.63 12.33 16.89
C ALA A 210 19.81 10.94 17.50
N GLY A 211 20.86 10.22 17.07
CA GLY A 211 21.23 8.91 17.63
C GLY A 211 20.52 7.71 17.01
N LEU A 212 19.61 7.91 16.05
CA LEU A 212 19.01 6.82 15.30
C LEU A 212 19.98 6.19 14.31
N LYS A 213 19.93 4.86 14.19
CA LYS A 213 20.76 4.11 13.25
C LYS A 213 19.98 3.78 11.98
N PRO A 214 20.57 3.91 10.78
CA PRO A 214 19.91 3.47 9.56
C PRO A 214 19.73 1.95 9.59
N MET A 215 18.53 1.49 9.22
CA MET A 215 18.24 0.08 9.01
C MET A 215 18.91 -0.35 7.71
N SER A 216 20.08 -0.99 7.81
CA SER A 216 20.72 -1.58 6.61
C SER A 216 20.03 -2.90 6.26
N LEU A 217 19.60 -3.06 5.00
CA LEU A 217 19.01 -4.30 4.48
C LEU A 217 19.97 -5.52 4.63
N GLY A 218 21.29 -5.28 4.71
CA GLY A 218 22.31 -6.30 4.94
C GLY A 218 22.47 -6.76 6.40
N GLY A 219 21.92 -6.03 7.37
CA GLY A 219 22.07 -6.31 8.79
C GLY A 219 21.16 -7.45 9.28
N PHE A 220 19.98 -7.61 8.68
CA PHE A 220 19.02 -8.65 9.08
C PHE A 220 19.54 -10.06 8.73
N GLY A 221 20.25 -10.21 7.60
CA GLY A 221 20.94 -11.46 7.24
C GLY A 221 22.18 -11.76 8.10
N SER A 222 22.84 -10.73 8.63
CA SER A 222 24.01 -10.90 9.51
C SER A 222 23.64 -11.12 10.98
N MET A 223 22.48 -10.66 11.44
CA MET A 223 22.03 -10.80 12.84
C MET A 223 21.38 -12.17 13.12
N MET A 224 20.88 -12.85 12.08
CA MET A 224 20.59 -14.30 12.11
C MET A 224 21.85 -15.19 12.06
N LYS A 225 23.04 -14.59 11.94
CA LYS A 225 24.30 -15.32 11.84
C LYS A 225 25.27 -14.92 12.95
N LEU A 226 24.94 -15.33 14.17
CA LEU A 226 25.86 -15.33 15.32
C LEU A 226 25.65 -16.63 16.13
N PRO A 227 26.68 -17.13 16.84
CA PRO A 227 27.50 -18.23 16.37
C PRO A 227 27.38 -19.43 17.31
N GLY A 228 27.12 -20.62 16.76
CA GLY A 228 26.86 -21.78 17.59
C GLY A 228 27.14 -23.11 16.91
N SER A 229 28.35 -23.31 16.38
CA SER A 229 28.93 -24.66 16.25
C SER A 229 30.44 -24.57 16.02
N ALA A 230 31.21 -25.09 16.97
CA ALA A 230 32.64 -25.35 16.85
C ALA A 230 32.94 -26.38 15.72
N PRO A 231 34.17 -26.40 15.18
CA PRO A 231 34.51 -27.23 14.02
C PRO A 231 34.83 -28.67 14.47
N ALA A 232 34.25 -29.65 13.78
CA ALA A 232 34.75 -31.02 13.79
C ALA A 232 35.01 -31.45 12.34
N ALA A 233 36.21 -31.96 12.12
CA ALA A 233 36.79 -32.27 10.84
C ALA A 233 36.25 -33.57 10.22
N ASN A 234 36.37 -33.60 8.88
CA ASN A 234 36.70 -34.75 8.03
C ASN A 234 35.60 -35.81 7.76
N THR A 235 35.15 -35.93 6.51
CA THR A 235 35.63 -36.92 5.51
C THR A 235 34.56 -37.22 4.44
N GLN A 236 35.02 -37.30 3.18
CA GLN A 236 34.49 -38.08 2.04
C GLN A 236 33.38 -37.54 1.12
N ALA A 237 33.55 -37.94 -0.14
CA ALA A 237 32.97 -37.37 -1.35
C ALA A 237 32.03 -38.36 -2.09
N ALA A 238 31.00 -37.76 -2.72
CA ALA A 238 30.22 -38.18 -3.91
C ALA A 238 29.30 -39.43 -3.83
N PRO A 239 28.24 -39.58 -4.68
CA PRO A 239 27.76 -38.71 -5.76
C PRO A 239 26.23 -38.36 -5.75
N ALA A 240 25.89 -37.37 -6.57
CA ALA A 240 24.63 -36.96 -7.21
C ALA A 240 23.28 -37.65 -6.87
N THR A 241 22.27 -36.81 -6.62
CA THR A 241 20.98 -36.85 -7.31
C THR A 241 20.53 -35.42 -7.67
N ALA A 242 20.44 -35.17 -8.98
CA ALA A 242 19.89 -33.96 -9.54
C ALA A 242 18.37 -33.96 -9.38
N GLY A 243 17.85 -33.07 -8.54
CA GLY A 243 16.44 -32.69 -8.52
C GLY A 243 16.27 -31.46 -9.42
N ASN A 244 15.63 -31.66 -10.57
CA ASN A 244 15.35 -30.64 -11.56
C ASN A 244 14.28 -29.68 -10.99
N SER A 245 14.66 -28.44 -10.66
CA SER A 245 13.72 -27.36 -10.35
C SER A 245 14.27 -26.03 -10.87
N GLY A 246 14.33 -25.93 -12.20
CA GLY A 246 14.43 -24.66 -12.90
C GLY A 246 13.28 -24.60 -13.88
N ALA A 247 12.39 -23.60 -13.74
CA ALA A 247 11.42 -23.26 -14.77
C ALA A 247 12.17 -23.17 -16.12
N SER A 248 11.72 -23.92 -17.12
CA SER A 248 12.39 -23.90 -18.42
C SER A 248 12.14 -22.55 -19.08
N SER A 249 13.15 -22.01 -19.77
CA SER A 249 13.00 -20.73 -20.50
C SER A 249 11.84 -20.74 -21.52
N ALA A 250 11.41 -21.93 -21.96
CA ALA A 250 10.25 -22.13 -22.83
C ALA A 250 8.92 -21.88 -22.09
N GLN A 251 8.81 -22.27 -20.82
CA GLN A 251 7.62 -22.04 -20.00
C GLN A 251 7.45 -20.56 -19.63
N GLU A 252 8.56 -19.88 -19.30
CA GLU A 252 8.54 -18.43 -19.06
C GLU A 252 8.12 -17.67 -20.33
N ALA A 253 8.58 -18.12 -21.50
CA ALA A 253 8.13 -17.56 -22.78
C ALA A 253 6.64 -17.82 -23.03
N CYS A 254 6.14 -19.02 -22.72
CA CYS A 254 4.72 -19.37 -22.86
C CYS A 254 3.82 -18.48 -22.00
N LEU A 255 4.15 -18.30 -20.72
CA LEU A 255 3.36 -17.45 -19.81
C LEU A 255 3.40 -15.98 -20.22
N LYS A 256 4.56 -15.47 -20.67
CA LYS A 256 4.68 -14.11 -21.22
C LYS A 256 3.83 -13.93 -22.47
N GLU A 257 3.80 -14.91 -23.36
CA GLU A 257 2.99 -14.87 -24.57
C GLU A 257 1.49 -14.94 -24.25
N ALA A 258 1.09 -15.80 -23.31
CA ALA A 258 -0.29 -15.91 -22.85
C ALA A 258 -0.79 -14.60 -22.22
N ALA A 259 0.01 -13.98 -21.34
CA ALA A 259 -0.30 -12.69 -20.72
C ALA A 259 -0.41 -11.57 -21.76
N ALA A 260 0.50 -11.53 -22.73
CA ALA A 260 0.43 -10.56 -23.84
C ALA A 260 -0.82 -10.75 -24.71
N LYS A 261 -1.23 -12.00 -24.98
CA LYS A 261 -2.47 -12.30 -25.71
C LYS A 261 -3.72 -11.92 -24.93
N ALA A 262 -3.75 -12.22 -23.63
CA ALA A 262 -4.87 -11.87 -22.76
C ALA A 262 -5.03 -10.34 -22.65
N ALA A 263 -3.94 -9.59 -22.49
CA ALA A 263 -3.94 -8.13 -22.51
C ALA A 263 -4.47 -7.58 -23.85
N ALA A 264 -3.97 -8.11 -24.98
CA ALA A 264 -4.43 -7.69 -26.30
C ALA A 264 -5.92 -8.00 -26.55
N GLN A 265 -6.43 -9.11 -26.00
CA GLN A 265 -7.84 -9.47 -26.10
C GLN A 265 -8.73 -8.56 -25.25
N ARG A 266 -8.29 -8.20 -24.03
CA ARG A 266 -8.98 -7.24 -23.16
C ARG A 266 -9.06 -5.87 -23.83
N ASP A 267 -7.95 -5.37 -24.38
CA ASP A 267 -7.91 -4.14 -25.15
C ASP A 267 -8.86 -4.18 -26.36
N ALA A 268 -8.94 -5.32 -27.05
CA ALA A 268 -9.86 -5.51 -28.17
C ALA A 268 -11.33 -5.60 -27.73
N GLN A 269 -11.62 -6.20 -26.58
CA GLN A 269 -12.96 -6.26 -25.99
C GLN A 269 -13.41 -4.90 -25.47
N GLU A 270 -12.53 -4.14 -24.82
CA GLU A 270 -12.80 -2.77 -24.39
C GLU A 270 -13.00 -1.84 -25.59
N LYS A 271 -12.27 -2.03 -26.69
CA LYS A 271 -12.54 -1.32 -27.96
C LYS A 271 -13.87 -1.74 -28.60
N LYS A 272 -14.32 -2.99 -28.45
CA LYS A 272 -15.66 -3.41 -28.91
C LYS A 272 -16.78 -2.85 -28.03
N ASN A 273 -16.58 -2.81 -26.71
CA ASN A 273 -17.55 -2.30 -25.75
C ASN A 273 -17.61 -0.76 -25.71
N SER A 274 -16.48 -0.09 -25.93
CA SER A 274 -16.41 1.38 -26.04
C SER A 274 -16.73 1.88 -27.44
N PHE A 275 -16.59 1.04 -28.49
CA PHE A 275 -16.74 1.48 -29.88
C PHE A 275 -18.01 1.03 -30.61
N GLY A 276 -19.00 0.64 -29.81
CA GLY A 276 -20.42 0.95 -30.06
C GLY A 276 -20.77 2.45 -29.92
N ARG A 277 -19.84 3.33 -29.50
CA ARG A 277 -20.09 4.78 -29.38
C ARG A 277 -19.19 5.72 -30.19
N LEU A 278 -18.07 5.28 -30.77
CA LEU A 278 -17.30 6.15 -31.67
C LEU A 278 -16.29 5.35 -32.49
N MET A 279 -16.73 4.93 -33.67
CA MET A 279 -15.85 4.35 -34.68
C MET A 279 -15.08 5.47 -35.39
N GLY A 280 -13.75 5.36 -35.40
CA GLY A 280 -12.94 5.82 -36.53
C GLY A 280 -12.15 7.12 -36.34
N ALA A 281 -10.95 7.01 -35.77
CA ALA A 281 -9.68 7.47 -36.38
C ALA A 281 -8.59 7.59 -35.31
N VAL A 282 -7.36 7.22 -35.68
CA VAL A 282 -6.08 7.49 -34.94
C VAL A 282 -5.89 6.57 -33.71
N ALA A 283 -4.82 5.80 -33.50
CA ALA A 283 -3.58 5.52 -34.21
C ALA A 283 -2.99 4.19 -33.72
N ARG A 284 -2.23 3.55 -34.60
CA ARG A 284 -1.18 2.58 -34.26
C ARG A 284 -0.04 3.35 -33.58
N THR A 285 0.34 3.01 -32.36
CA THR A 285 1.70 3.10 -31.77
C THR A 285 1.58 2.76 -30.28
N ALA A 286 2.15 1.63 -29.84
CA ALA A 286 2.77 1.42 -28.52
C ALA A 286 2.98 -0.09 -28.26
N SER A 287 3.87 -0.70 -29.01
CA SER A 287 4.63 -1.87 -28.55
C SER A 287 5.91 -1.35 -27.91
N ARG A 288 5.95 -1.23 -26.58
CA ARG A 288 7.15 -1.07 -25.73
C ARG A 288 6.71 -1.09 -24.27
N PHE A 289 7.61 -1.53 -23.39
CA PHE A 289 7.45 -1.88 -21.97
C PHE A 289 6.88 -3.30 -21.79
N GLY A 290 7.61 -4.34 -21.39
CA GLY A 290 8.85 -4.40 -20.60
C GLY A 290 8.59 -5.12 -19.28
N VAL A 291 8.09 -6.36 -19.32
CA VAL A 291 7.85 -7.20 -18.13
C VAL A 291 9.04 -8.14 -17.96
N GLY A 292 10.03 -7.70 -17.18
CA GLY A 292 11.35 -8.34 -17.13
C GLY A 292 11.79 -8.91 -15.78
N SER A 293 11.24 -8.47 -14.65
CA SER A 293 11.75 -8.86 -13.32
C SER A 293 10.76 -9.64 -12.45
N ASP A 294 9.46 -9.37 -12.56
CA ASP A 294 8.49 -9.84 -11.56
C ASP A 294 8.01 -11.28 -11.83
N ILE A 295 8.15 -11.74 -13.08
CA ILE A 295 7.74 -13.08 -13.50
C ILE A 295 8.62 -14.17 -12.87
N GLN A 296 9.89 -13.88 -12.57
CA GLN A 296 10.82 -14.87 -11.99
C GLN A 296 10.55 -15.19 -10.52
N GLU A 297 9.91 -14.29 -9.77
CA GLU A 297 9.56 -14.51 -8.37
C GLU A 297 8.21 -15.25 -8.28
N ILE A 298 7.24 -14.85 -9.09
CA ILE A 298 5.90 -15.46 -9.19
C ILE A 298 5.99 -16.91 -9.70
N THR A 299 6.87 -17.20 -10.66
CA THR A 299 7.05 -18.57 -11.18
C THR A 299 7.69 -19.53 -10.19
N ARG A 300 8.43 -19.09 -9.17
CA ARG A 300 9.03 -20.03 -8.20
C ARG A 300 8.00 -20.67 -7.26
N GLY A 301 6.91 -19.99 -6.94
CA GLY A 301 5.85 -20.52 -6.07
C GLY A 301 4.98 -21.60 -6.75
N LEU A 302 4.89 -21.57 -8.09
CA LEU A 302 4.00 -22.44 -8.86
C LEU A 302 4.54 -23.88 -9.05
N TYR A 303 5.82 -24.12 -8.82
CA TYR A 303 6.50 -25.38 -9.16
C TYR A 303 7.11 -26.12 -7.96
N ASP A 304 6.68 -25.77 -6.74
CA ASP A 304 6.82 -26.72 -5.64
C ASP A 304 5.92 -27.94 -5.94
N ALA A 305 6.39 -29.15 -5.63
CA ALA A 305 5.71 -30.40 -5.99
C ALA A 305 4.30 -30.56 -5.34
N ASN A 306 3.91 -29.60 -4.52
CA ASN A 306 2.65 -29.50 -3.79
C ASN A 306 1.78 -28.29 -4.18
N ALA A 307 2.05 -27.60 -5.31
CA ALA A 307 1.22 -26.47 -5.74
C ALA A 307 -0.26 -26.91 -5.89
N THR A 308 -1.13 -26.26 -5.11
CA THR A 308 -2.56 -26.54 -5.05
C THR A 308 -3.32 -25.82 -6.17
N ALA A 309 -4.57 -26.19 -6.42
CA ALA A 309 -5.42 -25.49 -7.39
C ALA A 309 -5.59 -24.00 -7.05
N ASP A 310 -5.51 -23.66 -5.76
CA ASP A 310 -5.60 -22.28 -5.27
C ASP A 310 -4.35 -21.48 -5.69
N ASP A 311 -3.15 -22.08 -5.66
CA ASP A 311 -1.91 -21.42 -6.09
C ASP A 311 -1.93 -21.12 -7.60
N VAL A 312 -2.51 -22.03 -8.40
CA VAL A 312 -2.71 -21.83 -9.85
C VAL A 312 -3.69 -20.70 -10.13
N GLN A 313 -4.76 -20.60 -9.35
CA GLN A 313 -5.75 -19.54 -9.49
C GLN A 313 -5.19 -18.17 -9.11
N VAL A 314 -4.39 -18.08 -8.05
CA VAL A 314 -3.73 -16.84 -7.65
C VAL A 314 -2.79 -16.34 -8.76
N VAL A 315 -1.98 -17.22 -9.35
CA VAL A 315 -1.07 -16.81 -10.44
C VAL A 315 -1.83 -16.45 -11.72
N ALA A 316 -2.93 -17.13 -12.03
CA ALA A 316 -3.80 -16.77 -13.15
C ALA A 316 -4.41 -15.37 -12.97
N ASP A 317 -4.91 -15.07 -11.77
CA ASP A 317 -5.46 -13.76 -11.40
C ASP A 317 -4.39 -12.66 -11.49
N GLU A 318 -3.18 -12.89 -10.96
CA GLU A 318 -2.08 -11.92 -10.95
C GLU A 318 -1.52 -11.64 -12.36
N LEU A 319 -1.41 -12.66 -13.20
CA LEU A 319 -0.95 -12.52 -14.59
C LEU A 319 -2.08 -12.08 -15.55
N GLY A 320 -3.32 -12.03 -15.07
CA GLY A 320 -4.48 -11.69 -15.87
C GLY A 320 -4.78 -12.70 -16.99
N ILE A 321 -4.37 -13.96 -16.84
CA ILE A 321 -4.59 -15.07 -17.78
C ILE A 321 -5.59 -16.08 -17.20
N SER A 322 -6.08 -17.02 -18.00
CA SER A 322 -6.95 -18.08 -17.45
C SER A 322 -6.15 -19.15 -16.73
N THR A 323 -6.77 -19.83 -15.77
CA THR A 323 -6.21 -21.05 -15.15
C THR A 323 -5.81 -22.08 -16.22
N ASP A 324 -6.63 -22.22 -17.26
CA ASP A 324 -6.34 -23.10 -18.40
C ASP A 324 -5.07 -22.68 -19.19
N ASP A 325 -4.73 -21.38 -19.23
CA ASP A 325 -3.50 -20.90 -19.88
C ASP A 325 -2.26 -21.26 -19.05
N VAL A 326 -2.38 -21.15 -17.72
CA VAL A 326 -1.33 -21.56 -16.77
C VAL A 326 -1.10 -23.07 -16.87
N GLU A 327 -2.17 -23.86 -16.90
CA GLU A 327 -2.09 -25.32 -17.03
C GLU A 327 -1.53 -25.75 -18.39
N ARG A 328 -1.97 -25.13 -19.50
CA ARG A 328 -1.39 -25.36 -20.83
C ARG A 328 0.11 -25.07 -20.88
N CYS A 329 0.56 -23.96 -20.28
CA CYS A 329 1.98 -23.61 -20.25
C CYS A 329 2.79 -24.54 -19.33
N ARG A 330 2.17 -25.10 -18.29
CA ARG A 330 2.78 -26.11 -17.41
C ARG A 330 2.97 -27.45 -18.12
N GLU A 331 2.00 -27.85 -18.94
CA GLU A 331 2.01 -29.10 -19.72
C GLU A 331 2.90 -29.02 -20.98
N ALA A 332 3.24 -27.81 -21.43
CA ALA A 332 4.10 -27.56 -22.60
C ALA A 332 5.62 -27.84 -22.36
N ASN A 333 5.94 -28.77 -21.46
CA ASN A 333 7.30 -29.20 -21.15
C ASN A 333 7.93 -30.00 -22.31
#